data_AF-A0A8X6NII0-F1
#
_entry.id   AF-A0A8X6NII0-F1
#
_cell.length_a   1.000
_cell.length_b   1.000
_cell.length_c   1.000
_cell.angle_alpha   90.00
_cell.angle_beta   90.00
_cell.angle_gamma   90.00
#
_symmetry.space_group_name_H-M   'P 1'
#
loop_
_entity.id
_entity.type
_entity.pdbx_description
1 polymer ?
#
loop_
_entity_poly.entity_id
_entity_poly.type
_entity_poly.pdbx_seq_one_letter_code
_entity_poly.pdbx_strand_id
1 'polypeptide(L)'
;MQDYIDKKQVEIVSHETHNKERLFYLPHHAVKKIAKEETKCRTVFDASSHSPGHPSLNDALENGPNLLLDIMATLLRFRLSKIAIMYDGSQTFLQLILSEEERDATRFLWYKTTYTPDEKTLHRR
;
A
#
# COMPACT_ATOMS: atom_id res chain seq x y z
N MET A 1 5.08 9.94 -3.18
CA MET A 1 4.92 10.19 -1.74
C MET A 1 4.13 11.45 -1.45
N GLN A 2 4.53 12.63 -1.98
CA GLN A 2 3.75 13.86 -1.78
C GLN A 2 2.27 13.69 -2.18
N ASP A 3 1.99 13.05 -3.32
CA ASP A 3 0.64 12.71 -3.76
C ASP A 3 -0.18 11.91 -2.72
N TYR A 4 0.45 10.96 -2.01
CA TYR A 4 -0.23 10.20 -0.95
C TYR A 4 -0.57 11.09 0.25
N ILE A 5 0.31 12.04 0.60
CA ILE A 5 0.09 12.99 1.71
C ILE A 5 -1.02 13.97 1.34
N ASP A 6 -0.97 14.54 0.14
CA ASP A 6 -1.94 15.52 -0.35
C ASP A 6 -3.34 14.91 -0.44
N LYS A 7 -3.42 13.62 -0.81
CA LYS A 7 -4.66 12.84 -0.82
C LYS A 7 -5.09 12.32 0.55
N LYS A 8 -4.33 12.61 1.62
CA LYS A 8 -4.55 12.10 2.99
C LYS A 8 -4.61 10.58 3.09
N GLN A 9 -3.88 9.88 2.21
CA GLN A 9 -3.75 8.43 2.21
C GLN A 9 -2.66 7.95 3.19
N VAL A 10 -1.73 8.83 3.52
CA VAL A 10 -0.65 8.61 4.48
C VAL A 10 -0.42 9.87 5.28
N GLU A 11 0.05 9.72 6.51
CA GLU A 11 0.39 10.83 7.39
C GLU A 11 1.82 10.71 7.92
N ILE A 12 2.38 11.84 8.33
CA ILE A 12 3.68 11.84 9.00
C ILE A 12 3.43 11.44 10.45
N VAL A 13 4.10 10.36 10.85
CA VAL A 13 4.05 9.86 12.23
C VAL A 13 4.52 10.94 13.21
N SER A 14 3.72 11.23 14.25
CA SER A 14 4.09 12.15 15.32
C SER A 14 5.20 11.56 16.20
N HIS A 15 5.89 12.39 16.99
CA HIS A 15 6.91 11.88 17.92
C HIS A 15 6.33 10.97 19.02
N GLU A 16 5.02 10.99 19.23
CA GLU A 16 4.32 10.18 20.21
C GLU A 16 3.82 8.90 19.55
N THR A 17 4.46 7.76 19.83
CA THR A 17 3.94 6.47 19.38
C THR A 17 2.76 6.08 20.27
N HIS A 18 1.56 6.07 19.69
CA HIS A 18 0.31 5.82 20.41
C HIS A 18 0.22 4.38 20.92
N ASN A 19 0.81 3.41 20.21
CA ASN A 19 0.81 2.01 20.63
C ASN A 19 2.09 1.26 20.24
N LYS A 20 2.93 0.90 21.23
CA LYS A 20 4.16 0.12 21.00
C LYS A 20 3.90 -1.37 20.71
N GLU A 21 2.72 -1.88 21.06
CA GLU A 21 2.35 -3.29 20.87
C GLU A 21 1.91 -3.57 19.43
N ARG A 22 1.42 -2.55 18.71
CA ARG A 22 0.96 -2.64 17.31
C ARG A 22 1.81 -1.77 16.40
N LEU A 23 3.10 -2.08 16.36
CA LEU A 23 4.08 -1.33 15.59
C LEU A 23 4.76 -2.25 14.57
N PHE A 24 4.64 -1.91 13.28
CA PHE A 24 5.33 -2.64 12.21
C PHE A 24 5.78 -1.69 11.11
N TYR A 25 7.00 -1.91 10.60
CA TYR A 25 7.57 -1.15 9.50
C TYR A 25 7.56 -1.98 8.22
N LEU A 26 6.66 -1.66 7.30
CA LEU A 26 6.55 -2.27 5.99
C LEU A 26 7.78 -1.95 5.12
N PRO A 27 8.54 -2.97 4.72
CA PRO A 27 9.50 -2.83 3.64
C PRO A 27 8.75 -2.44 2.37
N HIS A 28 9.36 -1.57 1.58
CA HIS A 28 8.79 -1.15 0.31
C HIS A 28 9.88 -0.89 -0.72
N HIS A 29 9.51 -1.01 -1.99
CA HIS A 29 10.40 -0.72 -3.10
C HIS A 29 9.63 -0.11 -4.26
N ALA A 30 10.36 0.54 -5.16
CA ALA A 30 9.79 1.15 -6.36
C ALA A 30 9.80 0.14 -7.52
N VAL A 31 8.63 -0.11 -8.10
CA VAL A 31 8.46 -0.89 -9.33
C VAL A 31 8.20 0.08 -10.48
N LYS A 32 9.06 0.01 -11.50
CA LYS A 32 8.94 0.82 -12.71
C LYS A 32 8.28 0.00 -13.81
N LYS A 33 7.14 0.46 -14.30
CA LYS A 33 6.51 -0.05 -15.52
C LYS A 33 6.86 0.88 -16.67
N ILE A 34 7.70 0.40 -17.57
CA ILE A 34 8.10 1.12 -18.78
C ILE A 34 7.06 0.81 -19.86
N ALA A 35 6.28 1.80 -20.25
CA ALA A 35 5.43 1.75 -21.45
C ALA A 35 5.99 2.72 -22.51
N LYS A 36 5.59 2.53 -23.78
CA LYS A 36 6.12 3.29 -24.92
C LYS A 36 6.00 4.81 -24.76
N GLU A 37 4.97 5.29 -24.06
CA GLU A 37 4.65 6.72 -23.92
C GLU A 37 4.92 7.25 -22.50
N GLU A 38 4.94 6.38 -21.47
CA GLU A 38 5.05 6.80 -20.08
C GLU A 38 5.76 5.75 -19.23
N THR A 39 6.68 6.18 -18.38
CA THR A 39 7.23 5.33 -17.31
C THR A 39 6.47 5.57 -16.03
N LYS A 40 5.58 4.64 -15.64
CA LYS A 40 4.85 4.72 -14.38
C LYS A 40 5.65 4.05 -13.27
N CYS A 41 5.95 4.80 -12.22
CA CYS A 41 6.56 4.28 -11.01
C CYS A 41 5.47 4.02 -9.95
N ARG A 42 5.49 2.85 -9.32
CA ARG A 42 4.57 2.51 -8.22
C ARG A 42 5.38 2.02 -7.03
N THR A 43 4.98 2.42 -5.83
CA THR A 43 5.52 1.86 -4.59
C THR A 43 4.80 0.55 -4.28
N VAL A 44 5.56 -0.50 -3.99
CA VAL A 44 5.05 -1.80 -3.55
C VAL A 44 5.49 -2.02 -2.12
N PHE A 45 4.54 -2.33 -1.24
CA PHE A 45 4.77 -2.70 0.15
C PHE A 45 4.78 -4.21 0.28
N ASP A 46 5.71 -4.74 1.06
CA ASP A 46 5.85 -6.17 1.32
C ASP A 46 5.43 -6.50 2.76
N ALA A 47 4.16 -6.84 2.93
CA ALA A 47 3.60 -7.29 4.21
C ALA A 47 3.98 -8.74 4.58
N SER A 48 4.63 -9.47 3.68
CA SER A 48 5.08 -10.85 3.92
C SER A 48 6.52 -10.93 4.43
N SER A 49 7.29 -9.85 4.30
CA SER A 49 8.67 -9.81 4.79
C SER A 49 8.70 -9.83 6.33
N HIS A 50 9.57 -10.68 6.88
CA HIS A 50 9.78 -10.80 8.32
C HIS A 50 11.22 -11.23 8.64
N SER A 51 11.65 -11.00 9.88
CA SER A 51 12.92 -11.55 10.37
C SER A 51 12.77 -13.03 10.71
N PRO A 52 13.85 -13.85 10.61
CA PRO A 52 13.80 -15.25 11.02
C PRO A 52 13.29 -15.39 12.46
N GLY A 53 12.31 -16.26 12.67
CA GLY A 53 11.71 -16.50 13.99
C GLY A 53 10.63 -15.48 14.42
N HIS A 54 10.29 -14.50 13.59
CA HIS A 54 9.21 -13.54 13.83
C HIS A 54 8.11 -13.65 12.76
N PRO A 55 6.83 -13.40 13.10
CA PRO A 55 5.74 -13.40 12.12
C PRO A 55 5.83 -12.19 11.18
N SER A 56 5.30 -12.35 9.97
CA SER A 56 5.04 -11.22 9.06
C SER A 56 3.77 -10.47 9.48
N LEU A 57 3.52 -9.31 8.87
CA LEU A 57 2.26 -8.60 9.07
C LEU A 57 1.08 -9.46 8.61
N ASN A 58 1.22 -10.16 7.48
CA ASN A 58 0.17 -11.05 6.98
C ASN A 58 -0.16 -12.20 7.96
N ASP A 59 0.84 -12.72 8.69
CA ASP A 59 0.61 -13.78 9.68
C ASP A 59 -0.06 -13.28 10.96
N ALA A 60 0.11 -11.99 11.27
CA ALA A 60 -0.46 -11.34 12.45
C ALA A 60 -1.88 -10.81 12.24
N LEU A 61 -2.33 -10.68 10.99
CA LEU A 61 -3.67 -10.22 10.65
C LEU A 61 -4.69 -11.36 10.73
N GLU A 62 -5.84 -11.08 11.34
CA GLU A 62 -6.96 -12.01 11.33
C GLU A 62 -7.59 -12.08 9.93
N ASN A 63 -7.86 -13.30 9.47
CA ASN A 63 -8.55 -13.51 8.21
C ASN A 63 -10.03 -13.16 8.36
N GLY A 64 -10.45 -12.08 7.69
CA GLY A 64 -11.85 -11.74 7.56
C GLY A 64 -12.64 -12.75 6.71
N PRO A 65 -13.98 -12.72 6.79
CA PRO A 65 -14.82 -13.54 5.90
C PRO A 65 -14.58 -13.15 4.44
N ASN A 66 -14.67 -14.14 3.53
CA ASN A 66 -14.58 -13.87 2.10
C ASN A 66 -15.85 -13.15 1.61
N LEU A 67 -15.74 -11.84 1.39
CA LEU A 67 -16.81 -11.00 0.87
C LEU A 67 -16.82 -10.90 -0.68
N LEU A 68 -15.90 -11.60 -1.37
CA LEU A 68 -15.86 -11.59 -2.82
C LEU A 68 -17.06 -12.35 -3.39
N LEU A 69 -17.75 -11.72 -4.34
CA LEU A 69 -18.78 -12.38 -5.12
C LEU A 69 -18.15 -13.48 -5.98
N ASP A 70 -18.87 -14.59 -6.15
CA ASP A 70 -18.49 -15.62 -7.10
C ASP A 70 -18.40 -15.00 -8.51
N ILE A 71 -17.20 -15.04 -9.10
CA ILE A 71 -16.91 -14.40 -10.37
C ILE A 71 -17.76 -15.00 -11.49
N MET A 72 -17.94 -16.33 -11.51
CA MET A 72 -18.70 -17.01 -12.55
C MET A 72 -20.18 -16.65 -12.48
N ALA A 73 -20.76 -16.70 -11.28
CA ALA A 73 -22.15 -16.33 -11.05
C ALA A 73 -22.38 -14.84 -11.37
N THR A 74 -21.40 -13.98 -11.04
CA THR A 74 -21.44 -12.55 -11.36
C THR A 74 -21.43 -12.31 -12.87
N LEU A 75 -20.54 -12.96 -13.61
CA LEU A 75 -20.44 -12.85 -15.07
C LEU A 75 -21.66 -13.43 -15.80
N LEU A 76 -22.29 -14.49 -15.25
CA LEU A 76 -23.53 -15.04 -15.81
C LEU A 76 -24.70 -14.07 -15.61
N ARG A 77 -24.88 -13.51 -14.41
CA ARG A 77 -25.94 -12.52 -14.14
C ARG A 77 -25.75 -11.24 -14.95
N PHE A 78 -24.50 -10.78 -15.09
CA PHE A 78 -24.16 -9.61 -15.90
C PHE A 78 -24.62 -9.76 -17.36
N ARG A 79 -24.52 -10.98 -17.92
CA ARG A 79 -24.96 -11.29 -19.29
C ARG A 79 -26.48 -11.36 -19.48
N LEU A 80 -27.27 -11.47 -18.42
CA LEU A 80 -28.73 -11.51 -18.50
C LEU A 80 -29.36 -10.13 -18.72
N SER A 81 -28.64 -9.06 -18.38
CA SER A 81 -29.11 -7.68 -18.54
C SER A 81 -28.91 -7.18 -19.97
N LYS A 82 -29.91 -6.49 -20.53
CA LYS A 82 -29.81 -5.86 -21.86
C LYS A 82 -28.78 -4.73 -21.93
N ILE A 83 -28.51 -4.08 -20.80
CA ILE A 83 -27.58 -2.97 -20.68
C ILE A 83 -26.64 -3.27 -19.52
N ALA A 84 -25.35 -3.08 -19.76
CA ALA A 84 -24.28 -3.26 -18.80
C ALA A 84 -23.62 -1.92 -18.49
N ILE A 85 -23.42 -1.61 -17.21
CA ILE A 85 -22.62 -0.47 -16.76
C ILE A 85 -21.38 -1.02 -16.08
N MET A 86 -20.23 -0.52 -16.50
CA MET A 86 -18.92 -0.89 -15.93
C MET A 86 -18.21 0.39 -15.51
N TYR A 87 -17.58 0.34 -14.34
CA TYR A 87 -16.75 1.42 -13.81
C TYR A 87 -15.47 0.83 -13.23
N ASP A 88 -14.33 1.37 -13.62
CA ASP A 88 -13.04 1.05 -13.02
C ASP A 88 -12.67 2.16 -12.02
N GLY A 89 -12.81 1.84 -10.74
CA GLY A 89 -12.45 2.72 -9.64
C GLY A 89 -10.95 2.67 -9.40
N SER A 90 -10.22 3.68 -9.88
CA SER A 90 -8.79 3.79 -9.59
C SER A 90 -8.56 4.05 -8.09
N GLN A 91 -7.62 3.32 -7.47
CA GLN A 91 -7.17 3.55 -6.09
C GLN A 91 -8.25 3.41 -4.99
N THR A 92 -9.30 2.63 -5.20
CA THR A 92 -10.41 2.46 -4.24
C THR A 92 -9.95 1.98 -2.85
N PHE A 93 -8.99 1.06 -2.77
CA PHE A 93 -8.44 0.60 -1.49
C PHE A 93 -7.78 1.72 -0.68
N LEU A 94 -7.21 2.72 -1.34
CA LEU A 94 -6.57 3.86 -0.67
C LEU A 94 -7.59 4.90 -0.19
N GLN A 95 -8.88 4.73 -0.50
CA GLN A 95 -9.96 5.56 0.04
C GLN A 95 -10.49 5.04 1.37
N LEU A 96 -10.10 3.82 1.78
CA LEU A 96 -10.42 3.27 3.08
C LEU A 96 -9.51 3.90 4.15
N ILE A 97 -10.10 4.29 5.28
CA ILE A 97 -9.38 4.85 6.41
C ILE A 97 -9.18 3.75 7.45
N LEU A 98 -7.93 3.56 7.88
CA LEU A 98 -7.61 2.70 9.01
C LEU A 98 -7.96 3.39 10.33
N SER A 99 -8.42 2.58 11.29
CA SER A 99 -8.60 3.06 12.66
C SER A 99 -7.28 3.61 13.20
N GLU A 100 -7.34 4.66 14.02
CA GLU A 100 -6.13 5.33 14.52
C GLU A 100 -5.20 4.37 15.28
N GLU A 101 -5.78 3.37 15.95
CA GLU A 101 -5.05 2.35 16.71
C GLU A 101 -4.29 1.34 15.83
N GLU A 102 -4.64 1.22 14.54
CA GLU A 102 -4.07 0.24 13.61
C GLU A 102 -3.07 0.84 12.63
N ARG A 103 -3.04 2.18 12.49
CA ARG A 103 -2.15 2.87 11.53
C ARG A 103 -0.68 2.55 11.77
N ASP A 104 -0.30 2.40 13.04
CA ASP A 104 1.08 2.10 13.46
C ASP A 104 1.57 0.71 13.01
N ALA A 105 0.65 -0.21 12.67
CA ALA A 105 0.98 -1.50 12.06
C ALA A 105 1.31 -1.41 10.55
N THR A 106 1.14 -0.23 9.94
CA THR A 106 1.38 -0.01 8.51
C THR A 106 2.41 1.08 8.22
N ARG A 107 3.28 1.39 9.21
CA ARG A 107 4.33 2.40 9.03
C ARG A 107 5.31 1.98 7.95
N PHE A 108 5.95 2.94 7.31
CA PHE A 108 7.08 2.69 6.43
C PHE A 108 8.03 3.88 6.48
N LEU A 109 9.30 3.63 6.21
CA LEU A 109 10.31 4.69 6.18
C LEU A 109 10.27 5.38 4.82
N TRP A 110 10.38 6.70 4.77
CA TRP A 110 10.53 7.40 3.50
C TRP A 110 11.65 8.43 3.60
N TYR A 111 12.66 8.30 2.75
CA TYR A 111 13.78 9.23 2.73
C TYR A 111 13.49 10.36 1.74
N LYS A 112 13.56 11.61 2.23
CA LYS A 112 13.57 12.79 1.37
C LYS A 112 15.02 13.09 1.01
N THR A 113 15.46 12.66 -0.17
CA THR A 113 16.74 13.12 -0.69
C THR A 113 16.59 14.59 -1.08
N THR A 114 17.16 15.48 -0.28
CA THR A 114 17.49 16.82 -0.77
C THR A 114 18.67 16.63 -1.72
N TYR A 115 18.49 16.91 -3.01
CA TYR A 115 19.61 16.97 -3.93
C TYR A 115 20.48 18.17 -3.52
N THR A 116 21.53 17.90 -2.76
CA THR A 116 22.67 18.79 -2.59
C THR A 116 23.69 18.39 -3.65
N PRO A 117 24.07 19.27 -4.60
CA PRO A 117 24.95 18.91 -5.70
C PRO A 117 26.34 18.36 -5.33
N ASP A 118 26.74 18.39 -4.05
CA ASP A 118 28.13 18.16 -3.62
C ASP A 118 28.38 16.89 -2.78
N GLU A 119 27.38 16.07 -2.47
CA GLU A 119 27.63 14.83 -1.70
C GLU A 119 27.59 13.62 -2.61
N LYS A 120 28.76 12.98 -2.79
CA LYS A 120 28.91 11.70 -3.48
C LYS A 120 28.00 10.65 -2.82
N THR A 121 26.87 10.35 -3.47
CA THR A 121 25.95 9.30 -3.05
C THR A 121 26.66 7.94 -3.08
N LEU A 122 27.08 7.45 -1.91
CA LEU A 122 27.57 6.10 -1.71
C LEU A 122 26.40 5.12 -1.87
N HIS A 123 26.22 4.57 -3.07
CA HIS A 123 25.36 3.41 -3.27
C HIS A 123 26.05 2.17 -2.69
N ARG A 124 25.70 1.79 -1.46
CA ARG A 124 26.07 0.48 -0.92
C ARG A 124 25.17 -0.57 -1.56
N ARG A 125 25.79 -1.51 -2.31
CA ARG A 125 25.15 -2.74 -2.80
C ARG A 125 24.97 -3.75 -1.67
#